data_AF-A0A7Z9IGC2-F1
#
_entry.id   AF-A0A7Z9IGC2-F1
#
_cell.length_a   1.000
_cell.length_b   1.000
_cell.length_c   1.000
_cell.angle_alpha   90.00
_cell.angle_beta   90.00
_cell.angle_gamma   90.00
#
_symmetry.space_group_name_H-M   'P 1'
#
loop_
_entity.id
_entity.type
_entity.pdbx_description
1 polymer ?
#
loop_
_entity_poly.entity_id
_entity_poly.type
_entity_poly.pdbx_seq_one_letter_code
_entity_poly.pdbx_strand_id
1 'polypeptide(L)' 'MPDFFTEQFMFLVAINAFKEANGRTFPTWTDVLEVVRKLGYRKTLPSELNLNNKAEDWTEPADSDSGVS' A
#
# COMPACT_ATOMS: atom_id res chain seq x y z
N MET A 1 6.59 7.92 16.81
CA MET A 1 5.61 7.74 15.72
C MET A 1 5.93 8.81 14.70
N PRO A 2 6.30 8.48 13.45
CA PRO A 2 6.35 9.49 12.41
C PRO A 2 4.97 10.17 12.36
N ASP A 3 4.94 11.49 12.23
CA ASP A 3 3.68 12.20 12.02
C ASP A 3 3.09 11.81 10.66
N PHE A 4 1.78 12.02 10.51
CA PHE A 4 1.05 11.74 9.27
C PHE A 4 1.66 12.44 8.05
N PHE A 5 2.37 13.56 8.26
CA PHE A 5 3.07 14.28 7.19
C PHE A 5 4.28 13.51 6.65
N THR A 6 5.10 12.96 7.54
CA THR A 6 6.27 12.14 7.17
C THR A 6 5.86 10.89 6.39
N GLU A 7 4.79 10.24 6.83
CA GLU A 7 4.24 9.04 6.17
C GLU A 7 3.73 9.37 4.75
N GLN A 8 2.95 10.45 4.60
CA GLN A 8 2.50 10.92 3.30
C GLN A 8 3.65 11.28 2.37
N PHE A 9 4.67 11.99 2.88
CA PHE A 9 5.84 12.36 2.09
C PHE A 9 6.58 11.12 1.59
N MET A 10 6.82 10.14 2.46
CA MET A 10 7.41 8.85 2.09
C MET A 10 6.60 8.13 1.01
N PHE A 11 5.28 8.09 1.15
CA PHE A 11 4.38 7.49 0.15
C PHE A 11 4.49 8.20 -1.22
N LEU A 12 4.50 9.54 -1.25
CA LEU A 12 4.64 10.31 -2.49
C LEU A 12 5.98 10.06 -3.18
N VAL A 13 7.08 10.03 -2.41
CA VAL A 13 8.41 9.71 -2.95
C VAL A 13 8.44 8.30 -3.54
N ALA A 14 7.83 7.32 -2.85
CA ALA A 14 7.76 5.94 -3.33
C ALA A 14 6.95 5.79 -4.63
N ILE A 15 5.83 6.49 -4.76
CA ILE A 15 5.03 6.52 -5.99
C ILE A 15 5.84 7.13 -7.15
N ASN A 16 6.57 8.21 -6.91
CA ASN A 16 7.43 8.81 -7.94
C ASN A 16 8.55 7.85 -8.38
N ALA A 17 9.23 7.20 -7.44
CA ALA A 17 10.25 6.21 -7.75
C ALA A 17 9.68 5.03 -8.55
N PHE A 18 8.48 4.54 -8.19
CA PHE A 18 7.80 3.48 -8.95
C PHE A 18 7.49 3.91 -10.39
N LYS A 19 6.99 5.13 -10.58
CA LYS A 19 6.67 5.68 -11.91
C LYS A 19 7.91 5.78 -12.79
N GLU A 20 9.02 6.28 -12.23
CA GLU A 20 10.30 6.41 -12.94
C GLU A 20 10.86 5.03 -13.33
N ALA A 21 10.87 4.08 -12.40
CA ALA A 21 11.37 2.72 -12.64
C ALA A 21 10.56 1.95 -13.71
N ASN A 22 9.26 2.22 -13.82
CA ASN A 22 8.34 1.50 -14.71
C ASN A 22 7.94 2.30 -15.97
N GLY A 23 8.48 3.51 -16.17
CA GLY A 23 8.11 4.37 -17.29
C GLY A 23 6.61 4.74 -17.35
N ARG A 24 5.95 4.84 -16.19
CA ARG A 24 4.50 5.11 -16.10
C ARG A 24 4.21 6.56 -15.73
N THR A 25 3.36 7.22 -16.51
CA THR A 25 2.87 8.56 -16.19
C THR A 25 1.83 8.54 -15.07
N PHE A 26 0.93 7.54 -15.09
CA PHE A 26 -0.14 7.37 -14.12
C PHE A 26 -0.18 5.93 -13.61
N PRO A 27 -0.04 5.70 -12.29
CA PRO A 27 -0.17 4.36 -11.71
C PRO A 27 -1.64 3.92 -11.71
N THR A 28 -1.86 2.62 -11.89
CA THR A 28 -3.16 1.98 -11.65
C THR A 28 -3.38 1.77 -10.14
N TRP A 29 -4.61 1.47 -9.71
CA TRP A 29 -4.86 1.11 -8.30
C TRP A 29 -4.12 -0.15 -7.87
N THR A 30 -3.84 -1.08 -8.79
CA THR A 30 -2.99 -2.25 -8.53
C THR A 30 -1.55 -1.83 -8.26
N ASP A 31 -1.00 -0.90 -9.04
CA ASP A 31 0.36 -0.37 -8.81
C ASP A 31 0.47 0.34 -7.45
N VAL A 32 -0.55 1.14 -7.11
CA VAL A 32 -0.60 1.84 -5.82
C VAL A 32 -0.58 0.83 -4.68
N LEU A 33 -1.36 -0.25 -4.78
CA LEU A 33 -1.36 -1.31 -3.78
C LEU A 33 0.01 -2.02 -3.71
N GLU A 34 0.67 -2.24 -4.85
CA GLU A 34 2.00 -2.82 -4.91
C GLU A 34 3.04 -1.96 -4.18
N VAL A 35 3.04 -0.64 -4.39
CA VAL A 35 3.93 0.30 -3.70
C VAL A 35 3.72 0.27 -2.20
N VAL A 36 2.46 0.27 -1.74
CA VAL A 36 2.12 0.15 -0.31
C VAL A 36 2.68 -1.16 0.27
N ARG A 37 2.57 -2.27 -0.46
CA ARG A 37 3.13 -3.56 -0.03
C ARG A 37 4.66 -3.54 0.03
N LYS A 38 5.34 -2.93 -0.95
CA LYS A 38 6.81 -2.77 -0.99
C LYS A 38 7.34 -1.82 0.09
N LEU A 39 6.56 -0.83 0.52
CA LEU A 39 6.87 0.03 1.65
C LEU A 39 6.79 -0.69 3.01
N GLY A 40 6.22 -1.90 3.04
CA GLY A 40 6.15 -2.73 4.25
C GLY A 40 4.81 -2.66 4.99
N TYR A 41 3.80 -1.97 4.47
CA TYR A 41 2.46 -1.98 5.08
C TYR A 41 1.84 -3.37 5.00
N ARG A 42 1.20 -3.80 6.09
CA ARG A 42 0.51 -5.08 6.24
C ARG A 42 -0.88 -4.86 6.79
N LYS A 43 -1.86 -5.61 6.29
CA LYS A 43 -3.23 -5.55 6.81
C LYS A 43 -3.36 -6.49 8.00
N THR A 44 -2.84 -6.08 9.15
CA THR A 44 -2.82 -6.91 10.37
C THR A 44 -4.06 -6.74 11.26
N LEU A 45 -4.93 -5.79 10.93
CA LEU A 45 -6.13 -5.47 11.70
C LEU A 45 -7.39 -5.51 10.82
N PRO A 46 -8.57 -5.76 11.43
CA PRO A 46 -9.85 -5.61 10.75
C PRO A 46 -10.02 -4.21 10.15
N SER A 47 -10.71 -4.13 9.02
CA SER A 47 -11.01 -2.86 8.36
C SER A 47 -11.97 -2.03 9.21
N GLU A 48 -11.65 -0.76 9.44
CA GLU A 48 -12.60 0.21 10.00
C GLU A 48 -13.60 0.72 8.96
N LEU A 49 -13.36 0.43 7.67
CA LEU A 49 -14.27 0.77 6.58
C LEU A 49 -15.41 -0.25 6.48
N ASN A 50 -16.64 0.24 6.34
CA ASN A 50 -17.79 -0.61 6.03
C ASN A 50 -17.86 -0.87 4.52
N LEU A 51 -17.56 -2.11 4.11
CA LEU A 51 -17.57 -2.55 2.71
C LEU A 51 -18.94 -3.08 2.23
N ASN A 52 -19.99 -3.02 3.05
CA ASN A 52 -21.36 -3.44 2.72
C ASN A 52 -21.43 -4.85 2.07
N ASN A 53 -20.68 -5.82 2.58
CA ASN A 53 -20.56 -7.19 2.06
C ASN A 53 -20.10 -7.30 0.59
N LYS A 54 -19.55 -6.23 0.01
CA LYS A 54 -19.02 -6.23 -1.37
C LYS A 54 -17.65 -6.88 -1.48
N ALA A 55 -16.94 -6.98 -0.36
CA ALA A 55 -15.63 -7.61 -0.27
C ALA A 55 -15.47 -8.24 1.12
N GLU A 56 -14.78 -9.38 1.14
CA GLU A 56 -14.37 -10.03 2.38
C GLU A 56 -13.24 -9.21 3.04
N ASP A 57 -13.42 -8.92 4.33
CA ASP A 57 -12.36 -8.32 5.13
C ASP A 57 -11.38 -9.41 5.57
N TRP A 58 -10.11 -9.28 5.16
CA TRP A 58 -9.06 -10.26 5.45
C TRP A 58 -7.94 -9.64 6.27
N THR A 59 -7.14 -10.46 6.95
CA THR A 59 -5.94 -10.00 7.66
C THR A 59 -4.78 -10.94 7.40
N GLU A 60 -3.55 -10.47 7.64
CA GLU A 60 -2.33 -11.27 7.51
C GLU A 60 -1.40 -11.08 8.72
N PRO A 61 -0.50 -12.05 9.00
CA PRO A 61 0.58 -11.88 9.97
C PRO A 61 1.51 -10.71 9.62
N ALA A 62 2.03 -10.02 10.64
CA ALA A 62 2.90 -8.86 10.47
C ALA A 62 4.24 -9.18 9.78
N ASP A 63 4.70 -10.43 9.85
CA ASP A 63 5.93 -10.96 9.23
C ASP A 63 5.71 -11.57 7.84
N SER A 64 4.50 -11.43 7.28
CA SER A 64 4.21 -11.93 5.93
C SER A 64 5.07 -11.24 4.87
N ASP A 65 5.49 -11.98 3.86
CA ASP A 65 6.09 -11.39 2.66
C ASP A 65 5.08 -10.45 1.99
N SER A 66 5.59 -9.40 1.37
CA SER A 66 4.85 -8.48 0.52
C SER A 66 4.11 -9.18 -0.62
N GLY A 67 4.58 -10.35 -1.06
CA GLY A 67 3.93 -11.15 -2.11
C GLY A 67 3.90 -10.45 -3.48
N VAL A 68 4.70 -9.40 -3.64
CA VAL A 68 4.87 -8.63 -4.88
C VAL A 68 6.26 -8.90 -5.42
N SER A 69 6.35 -9.29 -6.70
CA SER A 69 7.61 -9.65 -7.35
C SER A 69 8.50 -8.45 -7.65
#